data_AF-A0A077ZBF8-F1
#
_entry.id   AF-A0A077ZBF8-F1
#
_cell.length_a   1.000
_cell.length_b   1.000
_cell.length_c   1.000
_cell.angle_alpha   90.00
_cell.angle_beta   90.00
_cell.angle_gamma   90.00
#
_symmetry.space_group_name_H-M   'P 1'
#
loop_
_entity.id
_entity.type
_entity.pdbx_description
1 polymer ?
#
loop_
_entity_poly.entity_id
_entity_poly.type
_entity_poly.pdbx_seq_one_letter_code
_entity_poly.pdbx_strand_id
1 'polypeptide(L)'
;MKESEFIECRRDMAAAIREKYPSSYNNTPILNDSVIDDLAYFRDLLLDLNITPYLFGGTLLGWYRECSIIPHTSDLDMAASISLYKPGLIHALLKETRLVLYWVLGKVLPSDSLELSVLTKSGKIDLFFVYNNGNSSWVGGMIPPSRRKLRCSYPKISRLCRAELLGELFSVPCNVVEVLNADYGTNWSRTIEDKTFIWYKSHRNVQHLEKYSDTEWKRVFQVFLYRRTRKH
;
A
#
# COMPACT_ATOMS: atom_id res chain seq x y z
N MET A 1 21.73 16.03 -7.35
CA MET A 1 20.81 14.88 -7.24
C MET A 1 21.38 13.75 -8.08
N LYS A 2 21.63 12.57 -7.50
CA LYS A 2 21.88 11.37 -8.31
C LYS A 2 20.59 11.13 -9.09
N GLU A 3 20.65 11.04 -10.42
CA GLU A 3 19.49 10.67 -11.24
C GLU A 3 18.92 9.37 -10.68
N SER A 4 17.71 9.45 -10.14
CA SER A 4 16.99 8.26 -9.69
C SER A 4 16.62 7.46 -10.94
N GLU A 5 17.15 6.25 -11.05
CA GLU A 5 16.82 5.29 -12.10
C GLU A 5 15.30 5.22 -12.32
N PHE A 6 14.88 5.26 -13.58
CA PHE A 6 13.48 5.17 -13.99
C PHE A 6 13.18 3.74 -14.44
N ILE A 7 12.09 3.17 -13.95
CA ILE A 7 11.58 1.86 -14.35
C ILE A 7 10.24 2.07 -15.05
N GLU A 8 10.09 1.47 -16.23
CA GLU A 8 8.81 1.41 -16.93
C GLU A 8 7.95 0.24 -16.43
N CYS A 9 6.63 0.43 -16.46
CA CYS A 9 5.70 -0.68 -16.35
C CYS A 9 5.88 -1.66 -17.53
N ARG A 10 5.47 -2.92 -17.36
CA ARG A 10 5.58 -3.95 -18.40
C ARG A 10 4.43 -3.86 -19.39
N ARG A 11 4.56 -2.94 -20.37
CA ARG A 11 3.56 -2.74 -21.45
C ARG A 11 3.25 -4.02 -22.22
N ASP A 12 4.25 -4.87 -22.43
CA ASP A 12 4.11 -6.18 -23.05
C ASP A 12 3.24 -7.13 -22.20
N MET A 13 3.47 -7.18 -20.89
CA MET A 13 2.63 -7.95 -19.96
C MET A 13 1.21 -7.38 -19.89
N ALA A 14 1.08 -6.06 -19.87
CA ALA A 14 -0.20 -5.37 -19.80
C ALA A 14 -1.08 -5.69 -21.02
N ALA A 15 -0.49 -5.74 -22.23
CA ALA A 15 -1.21 -6.16 -23.43
C ALA A 15 -1.63 -7.64 -23.33
N ALA A 16 -0.69 -8.52 -22.97
CA ALA A 16 -0.95 -9.97 -22.89
C ALA A 16 -2.01 -10.35 -21.84
N ILE A 17 -2.01 -9.68 -20.68
CA ILE A 17 -2.98 -9.98 -19.62
C ILE A 17 -4.38 -9.48 -19.97
N ARG A 18 -4.50 -8.33 -20.65
CA ARG A 18 -5.79 -7.80 -21.15
C ARG A 18 -6.38 -8.70 -22.24
N GLU A 19 -5.55 -9.21 -23.14
CA GLU A 19 -5.96 -10.17 -24.16
C GLU A 19 -6.43 -11.50 -23.54
N LYS A 20 -5.71 -11.98 -22.52
CA LYS A 20 -6.02 -13.26 -21.86
C LYS A 20 -7.27 -13.18 -20.97
N TYR A 21 -7.54 -12.03 -20.35
CA TYR A 21 -8.63 -11.85 -19.39
C TYR A 21 -9.55 -10.66 -19.73
N PRO A 22 -10.15 -10.61 -20.94
CA PRO A 22 -10.86 -9.41 -21.42
C PRO A 22 -12.05 -9.05 -20.53
N SER A 23 -12.72 -10.03 -19.91
CA SER A 23 -13.83 -9.79 -18.99
C SER A 23 -13.43 -9.00 -17.74
N SER A 24 -12.18 -9.11 -17.28
CA SER A 24 -11.71 -8.32 -16.13
C SER A 24 -11.50 -6.85 -16.47
N TYR A 25 -11.27 -6.52 -17.76
CA TYR A 25 -10.96 -5.16 -18.21
C TYR A 25 -12.12 -4.47 -18.93
N ASN A 26 -13.10 -5.23 -19.42
CA ASN A 26 -14.29 -4.68 -20.10
C ASN A 26 -15.37 -4.20 -19.12
N ASN A 27 -15.31 -4.62 -17.85
CA ASN A 27 -16.22 -4.14 -16.82
C ASN A 27 -15.77 -2.77 -16.30
N THR A 28 -16.72 -1.98 -15.80
CA THR A 28 -16.39 -0.73 -15.09
C THR A 28 -15.47 -1.05 -13.91
N PRO A 29 -14.29 -0.41 -13.81
CA PRO A 29 -13.37 -0.65 -12.71
C PRO A 29 -13.97 -0.17 -11.38
N ILE A 30 -13.61 -0.83 -10.28
CA ILE A 30 -14.07 -0.44 -8.93
C ILE A 30 -13.53 0.94 -8.57
N LEU A 31 -12.26 1.21 -8.89
CA LEU A 31 -11.62 2.51 -8.77
C LEU A 31 -11.45 3.10 -10.18
N ASN A 32 -12.01 4.29 -10.43
CA ASN A 32 -11.75 5.02 -11.66
C ASN A 32 -10.31 5.56 -11.65
N ASP A 33 -9.69 5.70 -12.83
CA ASP A 33 -8.36 6.30 -13.02
C ASP A 33 -8.19 7.66 -12.31
N SER A 34 -9.27 8.44 -12.11
CA SER A 34 -9.24 9.68 -11.31
C SER A 34 -8.78 9.50 -9.87
N VAL A 35 -8.75 8.26 -9.35
CA VAL A 35 -8.16 7.93 -8.04
C VAL A 35 -6.67 8.30 -7.99
N ILE A 36 -5.99 8.39 -9.15
CA ILE A 36 -4.57 8.77 -9.20
C ILE A 36 -4.33 10.16 -8.64
N ASP A 37 -5.27 11.10 -8.84
CA ASP A 37 -5.15 12.46 -8.30
C ASP A 37 -5.14 12.47 -6.76
N ASP A 38 -5.91 11.56 -6.16
CA ASP A 38 -5.97 11.39 -4.71
C ASP A 38 -4.71 10.70 -4.17
N LEU A 39 -4.17 9.72 -4.91
CA LEU A 39 -2.89 9.08 -4.59
C LEU A 39 -1.71 10.05 -4.70
N ALA A 40 -1.68 10.85 -5.76
CA ALA A 40 -0.70 11.90 -5.99
C ALA A 40 -0.76 12.99 -4.92
N TYR A 41 -1.97 13.44 -4.55
CA TYR A 41 -2.14 14.39 -3.46
C TYR A 41 -1.62 13.84 -2.12
N PHE A 42 -1.90 12.57 -1.81
CA PHE A 42 -1.37 11.96 -0.59
C PHE A 42 0.15 11.78 -0.63
N ARG A 43 0.71 11.40 -1.80
CA ARG A 43 2.15 11.38 -2.04
C ARG A 43 2.78 12.73 -1.71
N ASP A 44 2.22 13.83 -2.23
CA ASP A 44 2.79 15.17 -2.08
C ASP A 44 2.73 15.64 -0.62
N LEU A 45 1.63 15.38 0.08
CA LEU A 45 1.53 15.62 1.53
C LEU A 45 2.63 14.88 2.32
N LEU A 46 2.91 13.62 1.96
CA LEU A 46 3.98 12.85 2.60
C LEU A 46 5.36 13.44 2.28
N LEU A 47 5.59 13.84 1.03
CA LEU A 47 6.84 14.46 0.60
C LEU A 47 7.11 15.79 1.33
N ASP A 48 6.09 16.62 1.55
CA ASP A 48 6.19 17.86 2.33
C ASP A 48 6.62 17.60 3.78
N LEU A 49 6.27 16.43 4.32
CA LEU A 49 6.71 15.97 5.64
C LEU A 49 8.07 15.27 5.61
N ASN A 50 8.77 15.26 4.47
CA ASN A 50 10.00 14.52 4.24
C ASN A 50 9.85 13.00 4.46
N ILE A 51 8.67 12.46 4.12
CA ILE A 51 8.39 11.04 4.04
C ILE A 51 8.38 10.71 2.56
N THR A 52 9.28 9.87 2.08
CA THR A 52 9.29 9.44 0.68
C THR A 52 8.44 8.18 0.52
N PRO A 53 7.21 8.26 -0.01
CA PRO A 53 6.40 7.10 -0.23
C PRO A 53 6.73 6.45 -1.58
N TYR A 54 6.36 5.19 -1.73
CA TYR A 54 6.45 4.43 -2.97
C TYR A 54 5.24 3.51 -3.13
N LEU A 55 4.93 3.14 -4.37
CA LEU A 55 3.84 2.19 -4.66
C LEU A 55 4.15 0.84 -4.02
N PHE A 56 3.13 0.20 -3.47
CA PHE A 56 3.26 -1.08 -2.79
C PHE A 56 2.06 -2.00 -3.07
N GLY A 57 2.09 -3.24 -2.57
CA GLY A 57 0.95 -4.17 -2.62
C GLY A 57 0.30 -4.31 -4.00
N GLY A 58 -1.03 -4.27 -4.02
CA GLY A 58 -1.82 -4.40 -5.25
C GLY A 58 -1.60 -3.23 -6.21
N THR A 59 -1.24 -2.06 -5.70
CA THR A 59 -0.94 -0.88 -6.55
C THR A 59 0.37 -1.05 -7.29
N LEU A 60 1.42 -1.57 -6.64
CA LEU A 60 2.69 -1.91 -7.28
C LEU A 60 2.50 -3.00 -8.34
N LEU A 61 1.68 -4.01 -8.04
CA LEU A 61 1.35 -5.08 -8.97
C LEU A 61 0.62 -4.55 -10.20
N GLY A 62 -0.46 -3.77 -10.00
CA GLY A 62 -1.22 -3.15 -11.09
C GLY A 62 -0.32 -2.29 -11.97
N TRP A 63 0.47 -1.40 -11.36
CA TRP A 63 1.41 -0.58 -12.11
C TRP A 63 2.36 -1.45 -12.94
N TYR A 64 3.05 -2.42 -12.33
CA TYR A 64 4.08 -3.16 -13.03
C TYR A 64 3.54 -4.13 -14.08
N ARG A 65 2.41 -4.81 -13.80
CA ARG A 65 1.81 -5.86 -14.64
C ARG A 65 0.85 -5.30 -15.69
N GLU A 66 0.09 -4.26 -15.35
CA GLU A 66 -1.08 -3.81 -16.13
C GLU A 66 -0.92 -2.38 -16.64
N CYS A 67 0.16 -1.68 -16.24
CA CYS A 67 0.37 -0.26 -16.51
C CYS A 67 -0.82 0.61 -16.07
N SER A 68 -1.54 0.19 -15.03
CA SER A 68 -2.73 0.88 -14.51
C SER A 68 -3.05 0.39 -13.09
N ILE A 69 -4.18 0.81 -12.53
CA ILE A 69 -4.77 0.20 -11.34
C ILE A 69 -5.45 -1.12 -11.72
N ILE A 70 -5.35 -2.13 -10.86
CA ILE A 70 -6.03 -3.42 -11.07
C ILE A 70 -7.55 -3.16 -11.09
N PRO A 71 -8.31 -3.50 -12.15
CA PRO A 71 -9.71 -3.09 -12.30
C PRO A 71 -10.65 -3.51 -11.16
N HIS A 72 -10.34 -4.64 -10.50
CA HIS A 72 -11.13 -5.22 -9.42
C HIS A 72 -10.54 -4.99 -8.02
N THR A 73 -9.54 -4.11 -7.87
CA THR A 73 -9.08 -3.70 -6.53
C THR A 73 -10.00 -2.64 -5.92
N SER A 74 -10.14 -2.62 -4.60
CA SER A 74 -11.00 -1.66 -3.88
C SER A 74 -10.22 -0.62 -3.07
N ASP A 75 -8.89 -0.76 -3.02
CA ASP A 75 -7.98 0.16 -2.36
C ASP A 75 -6.67 0.32 -3.13
N LEU A 76 -5.90 1.31 -2.70
CA LEU A 76 -4.55 1.59 -3.15
C LEU A 76 -3.57 1.45 -1.99
N ASP A 77 -2.34 1.08 -2.31
CA ASP A 77 -1.30 0.74 -1.37
C ASP A 77 -0.04 1.57 -1.65
N MET A 78 0.41 2.30 -0.63
CA MET A 78 1.72 2.92 -0.58
C MET A 78 2.51 2.34 0.58
N ALA A 79 3.82 2.50 0.51
CA ALA A 79 4.70 2.21 1.62
C ALA A 79 5.74 3.31 1.81
N ALA A 80 6.27 3.42 3.03
CA ALA A 80 7.38 4.28 3.37
C ALA A 80 8.27 3.60 4.41
N SER A 81 9.55 3.96 4.49
CA SER A 81 10.40 3.42 5.55
C SER A 81 9.96 3.94 6.92
N ILE A 82 9.91 3.07 7.94
CA ILE A 82 9.60 3.47 9.31
C ILE A 82 10.58 4.52 9.86
N SER A 83 11.83 4.54 9.37
CA SER A 83 12.82 5.54 9.76
C SER A 83 12.46 6.96 9.30
N LEU A 84 11.58 7.09 8.31
CA LEU A 84 11.09 8.38 7.81
C LEU A 84 9.84 8.86 8.55
N TYR A 85 9.20 8.02 9.37
CA TYR A 85 7.99 8.40 10.10
C TYR A 85 8.18 9.71 10.87
N LYS A 86 7.20 10.61 10.73
CA LYS A 86 7.16 11.88 11.47
C LYS A 86 5.96 11.89 12.41
N PRO A 87 6.13 12.24 13.70
CA PRO A 87 5.00 12.42 14.62
C PRO A 87 3.96 13.43 14.12
N GLY A 88 4.38 14.41 13.30
CA GLY A 88 3.49 15.39 12.67
C GLY A 88 2.53 14.84 11.62
N LEU A 89 2.75 13.61 11.10
CA LEU A 89 1.91 13.02 10.06
C LEU A 89 0.44 12.91 10.48
N ILE A 90 0.18 12.38 11.67
CA ILE A 90 -1.19 12.25 12.18
C ILE A 90 -1.84 13.62 12.31
N HIS A 91 -1.11 14.61 12.82
CA HIS A 91 -1.64 15.98 12.96
C HIS A 91 -1.94 16.65 11.62
N ALA A 92 -1.08 16.43 10.61
CA ALA A 92 -1.32 16.91 9.25
C ALA A 92 -2.60 16.28 8.68
N LEU A 93 -2.73 14.95 8.75
CA LEU A 93 -3.91 14.23 8.26
C LEU A 93 -5.21 14.61 8.98
N LEU A 94 -5.16 14.95 10.27
CA LEU A 94 -6.33 15.41 11.00
C LEU A 94 -6.84 16.81 10.57
N LYS A 95 -5.97 17.61 9.94
CA LYS A 95 -6.30 18.93 9.38
C LYS A 95 -6.77 18.87 7.94
N GLU A 96 -6.50 17.77 7.23
CA GLU A 96 -6.89 17.60 5.85
C GLU A 96 -8.41 17.55 5.66
N THR A 97 -8.87 18.08 4.54
CA THR A 97 -10.29 18.02 4.12
C THR A 97 -10.50 17.06 2.96
N ARG A 98 -9.50 16.91 2.08
CA ARG A 98 -9.52 15.97 0.94
C ARG A 98 -9.24 14.53 1.36
N LEU A 99 -8.38 14.35 2.35
CA LEU A 99 -8.04 13.05 2.93
C LEU A 99 -8.63 12.96 4.34
N VAL A 100 -9.35 11.87 4.62
CA VAL A 100 -9.90 11.59 5.95
C VAL A 100 -9.12 10.44 6.56
N LEU A 101 -8.39 10.70 7.64
CA LEU A 101 -7.74 9.63 8.41
C LEU A 101 -8.80 8.62 8.88
N TYR A 102 -8.71 7.38 8.40
CA TYR A 102 -9.62 6.31 8.77
C TYR A 102 -9.17 5.64 10.06
N TRP A 103 -7.96 5.11 10.04
CA TRP A 103 -7.37 4.43 11.18
C TRP A 103 -5.85 4.60 11.23
N VAL A 104 -5.30 4.31 12.40
CA VAL A 104 -3.89 4.09 12.65
C VAL A 104 -3.78 2.74 13.35
N LEU A 105 -3.04 1.84 12.73
CA LEU A 105 -2.83 0.47 13.17
C LEU A 105 -1.38 0.29 13.61
N GLY A 106 -1.13 -0.61 14.57
CA GLY A 106 0.21 -0.90 15.08
C GLY A 106 0.71 0.15 16.10
N LYS A 107 2.02 0.11 16.37
CA LYS A 107 2.68 0.99 17.35
C LYS A 107 3.59 1.98 16.66
N VAL A 108 3.56 3.23 17.13
CA VAL A 108 4.50 4.28 16.73
C VAL A 108 5.77 4.24 17.57
N LEU A 109 5.63 4.10 18.90
CA LEU A 109 6.74 4.09 19.84
C LEU A 109 6.49 3.03 20.94
N PRO A 110 7.30 1.96 21.03
CA PRO A 110 8.26 1.52 20.02
C PRO A 110 7.55 1.19 18.70
N SER A 111 8.19 1.44 17.57
CA SER A 111 7.57 1.21 16.27
C SER A 111 7.39 -0.29 15.99
N ASP A 112 6.18 -0.73 15.70
CA ASP A 112 5.89 -2.14 15.40
C ASP A 112 4.59 -2.27 14.60
N SER A 113 4.67 -2.79 13.39
CA SER A 113 3.53 -3.02 12.50
C SER A 113 2.68 -1.78 12.19
N LEU A 114 3.30 -0.60 12.07
CA LEU A 114 2.57 0.64 11.80
C LEU A 114 1.99 0.65 10.38
N GLU A 115 0.70 0.95 10.28
CA GLU A 115 -0.07 1.15 9.06
C GLU A 115 -1.08 2.26 9.30
N LEU A 116 -1.31 3.12 8.31
CA LEU A 116 -2.37 4.13 8.34
C LEU A 116 -3.21 3.98 7.09
N SER A 117 -4.49 4.31 7.17
CA SER A 117 -5.32 4.43 5.99
C SER A 117 -6.03 5.76 5.98
N VAL A 118 -6.12 6.34 4.78
CA VAL A 118 -6.90 7.53 4.51
C VAL A 118 -8.03 7.16 3.55
N LEU A 119 -9.21 7.75 3.78
CA LEU A 119 -10.29 7.74 2.81
C LEU A 119 -10.26 9.01 1.99
N THR A 120 -10.55 8.85 0.71
CA THR A 120 -10.72 9.93 -0.25
C THR A 120 -12.13 9.86 -0.82
N LYS A 121 -12.48 10.75 -1.75
CA LYS A 121 -13.75 10.63 -2.48
C LYS A 121 -13.78 9.41 -3.39
N SER A 122 -12.61 8.96 -3.83
CA SER A 122 -12.45 7.93 -4.87
C SER A 122 -12.16 6.54 -4.30
N GLY A 123 -11.62 6.44 -3.08
CA GLY A 123 -11.31 5.14 -2.48
C GLY A 123 -10.55 5.23 -1.14
N LYS A 124 -10.04 4.08 -0.70
CA LYS A 124 -9.14 3.98 0.46
C LYS A 124 -7.70 3.87 -0.03
N ILE A 125 -6.79 4.58 0.65
CA ILE A 125 -5.34 4.45 0.43
C ILE A 125 -4.69 4.01 1.75
N ASP A 126 -3.96 2.90 1.70
CA ASP A 126 -3.20 2.36 2.81
C ASP A 126 -1.73 2.79 2.69
N LEU A 127 -1.14 3.20 3.82
CA LEU A 127 0.27 3.51 3.96
C LEU A 127 0.89 2.54 4.96
N PHE A 128 1.67 1.60 4.43
CA PHE A 128 2.44 0.64 5.22
C PHE A 128 3.80 1.20 5.59
N PHE A 129 4.23 1.04 6.84
CA PHE A 129 5.61 1.32 7.20
C PHE A 129 6.49 0.07 7.10
N VAL A 130 7.56 0.20 6.32
CA VAL A 130 8.54 -0.86 6.09
C VAL A 130 9.66 -0.78 7.11
N TYR A 131 9.85 -1.89 7.79
CA TYR A 131 10.87 -2.13 8.78
C TYR A 131 12.02 -2.90 8.15
N ASN A 132 13.23 -2.39 8.33
CA ASN A 132 14.43 -2.98 7.78
C ASN A 132 15.13 -3.85 8.84
N ASN A 133 15.37 -5.12 8.54
CA ASN A 133 16.08 -6.05 9.43
C ASN A 133 17.19 -6.78 8.67
N GLY A 134 18.43 -6.31 8.79
CA GLY A 134 19.57 -6.85 8.04
C GLY A 134 19.29 -6.87 6.53
N ASN A 135 19.31 -8.07 5.94
CA ASN A 135 19.11 -8.33 4.51
C ASN A 135 17.63 -8.53 4.12
N SER A 136 16.69 -8.26 5.01
CA SER A 136 15.26 -8.31 4.71
C SER A 136 14.54 -7.04 5.11
N SER A 137 13.34 -6.91 4.59
CA SER A 137 12.37 -5.89 4.94
C SER A 137 11.07 -6.57 5.36
N TRP A 138 10.25 -5.93 6.18
CA TRP A 138 8.94 -6.45 6.52
C TRP A 138 7.95 -5.32 6.78
N VAL A 139 6.67 -5.60 6.58
CA VAL A 139 5.55 -4.74 7.00
C VAL A 139 4.68 -5.49 7.99
N GLY A 140 4.01 -4.72 8.84
CA GLY A 140 2.96 -5.27 9.67
C GLY A 140 1.65 -5.40 8.91
N GLY A 141 0.79 -6.24 9.45
CA GLY A 141 -0.64 -6.19 9.17
C GLY A 141 -1.39 -6.70 10.39
N MET A 142 -2.71 -6.62 10.37
CA MET A 142 -3.55 -7.25 11.37
C MET A 142 -4.90 -7.69 10.81
N ILE A 143 -5.53 -8.63 11.47
CA ILE A 143 -6.91 -9.05 11.18
C ILE A 143 -7.79 -8.55 12.33
N PRO A 144 -8.44 -7.38 12.20
CA PRO A 144 -9.13 -6.74 13.31
C PRO A 144 -10.18 -7.60 14.02
N PRO A 145 -11.05 -8.35 13.30
CA PRO A 145 -12.05 -9.21 13.95
C PRO A 145 -11.46 -10.24 14.92
N SER A 146 -10.23 -10.68 14.70
CA SER A 146 -9.57 -11.71 15.52
C SER A 146 -8.42 -11.17 16.38
N ARG A 147 -8.16 -9.86 16.34
CA ARG A 147 -7.01 -9.17 16.96
C ARG A 147 -5.67 -9.83 16.62
N ARG A 148 -5.58 -10.49 15.47
CA ARG A 148 -4.40 -11.26 15.06
C ARG A 148 -3.37 -10.31 14.45
N LYS A 149 -2.13 -10.35 14.95
CA LYS A 149 -0.99 -9.68 14.32
C LYS A 149 -0.48 -10.50 13.14
N LEU A 150 -0.09 -9.81 12.08
CA LEU A 150 0.53 -10.38 10.88
C LEU A 150 1.87 -9.69 10.62
N ARG A 151 2.74 -10.39 9.90
CA ARG A 151 3.98 -9.85 9.33
C ARG A 151 4.15 -10.37 7.91
N CYS A 152 4.36 -9.48 6.96
CA CYS A 152 4.71 -9.85 5.58
C CYS A 152 6.19 -9.56 5.36
N SER A 153 6.95 -10.57 4.96
CA SER A 153 8.41 -10.47 4.79
C SER A 153 8.79 -10.28 3.33
N TYR A 154 9.80 -9.46 3.07
CA TYR A 154 10.28 -9.11 1.74
C TYR A 154 11.80 -9.22 1.66
N PRO A 155 12.34 -9.46 0.46
CA PRO A 155 13.71 -9.09 0.11
C PRO A 155 13.98 -7.64 0.47
N LYS A 156 15.24 -7.29 0.72
CA LYS A 156 15.60 -5.95 1.17
C LYS A 156 15.14 -4.87 0.18
N ILE A 157 14.28 -3.96 0.64
CA ILE A 157 13.91 -2.75 -0.10
C ILE A 157 14.87 -1.65 0.32
N SER A 158 15.98 -1.51 -0.41
CA SER A 158 17.07 -0.57 -0.08
C SER A 158 17.16 0.65 -1.00
N ARG A 159 16.64 0.54 -2.23
CA ARG A 159 16.68 1.60 -3.24
C ARG A 159 15.30 1.79 -3.84
N LEU A 160 14.96 3.06 -4.06
CA LEU A 160 13.75 3.46 -4.75
C LEU A 160 14.11 4.00 -6.14
N CYS A 161 13.31 3.61 -7.11
CA CYS A 161 13.37 4.01 -8.50
C CYS A 161 12.15 4.88 -8.82
N ARG A 162 12.23 5.69 -9.88
CA ARG A 162 11.09 6.46 -10.37
C ARG A 162 10.23 5.61 -11.30
N ALA A 163 8.95 5.90 -11.28
CA ALA A 163 7.96 5.27 -12.12
C ALA A 163 6.89 6.30 -12.47
N GLU A 164 6.23 6.08 -13.61
CA GLU A 164 5.04 6.81 -14.01
C GLU A 164 3.84 5.87 -13.93
N LEU A 165 2.73 6.37 -13.35
CA LEU A 165 1.44 5.70 -13.29
C LEU A 165 0.35 6.71 -13.60
N LEU A 166 -0.36 6.51 -14.72
CA LEU A 166 -1.49 7.33 -15.18
C LEU A 166 -1.17 8.84 -15.24
N GLY A 167 0.01 9.19 -15.73
CA GLY A 167 0.52 10.55 -15.90
C GLY A 167 1.24 11.13 -14.68
N GLU A 168 1.20 10.45 -13.54
CA GLU A 168 1.77 10.92 -12.28
C GLU A 168 3.08 10.18 -11.94
N LEU A 169 4.05 10.92 -11.37
CA LEU A 169 5.33 10.34 -10.97
C LEU A 169 5.28 9.79 -9.54
N PHE A 170 5.73 8.56 -9.37
CA PHE A 170 5.86 7.89 -8.09
C PHE A 170 7.26 7.33 -7.90
N SER A 171 7.51 6.86 -6.67
CA SER A 171 8.64 5.99 -6.40
C SER A 171 8.16 4.54 -6.35
N VAL A 172 9.03 3.60 -6.67
CA VAL A 172 8.82 2.14 -6.57
C VAL A 172 10.07 1.48 -6.00
N PRO A 173 9.98 0.29 -5.37
CA PRO A 173 11.17 -0.51 -5.08
C PRO A 173 11.94 -0.79 -6.36
N CYS A 174 13.25 -0.58 -6.42
CA CYS A 174 14.00 -0.92 -7.64
C CYS A 174 14.00 -2.43 -7.94
N ASN A 175 13.88 -3.27 -6.90
CA ASN A 175 13.74 -4.72 -7.01
C ASN A 175 12.27 -5.15 -7.11
N VAL A 176 11.48 -4.51 -7.99
CA VAL A 176 10.03 -4.74 -8.15
C VAL A 176 9.67 -6.23 -8.23
N VAL A 177 10.37 -6.98 -9.09
CA VAL A 177 10.10 -8.41 -9.34
C VAL A 177 10.27 -9.24 -8.07
N GLU A 178 11.28 -8.94 -7.25
CA GLU A 178 11.54 -9.66 -6.01
C GLU A 178 10.45 -9.37 -4.95
N VAL A 179 10.00 -8.12 -4.87
CA VAL A 179 8.90 -7.72 -3.99
C VAL A 179 7.60 -8.41 -4.40
N LEU A 180 7.25 -8.38 -5.70
CA LEU A 180 6.05 -9.05 -6.21
C LEU A 180 6.13 -10.58 -6.08
N ASN A 181 7.30 -11.17 -6.28
CA ASN A 181 7.51 -12.61 -6.03
C ASN A 181 7.26 -12.97 -4.56
N ALA A 182 7.61 -12.11 -3.61
CA ALA A 182 7.37 -12.36 -2.19
C ALA A 182 5.87 -12.37 -1.86
N ASP A 183 5.11 -11.42 -2.40
CA ASP A 183 3.66 -11.37 -2.18
C ASP A 183 2.92 -12.48 -2.92
N TYR A 184 3.14 -12.62 -4.22
CA TYR A 184 2.25 -13.38 -5.11
C TYR A 184 2.86 -14.71 -5.60
N GLY A 185 4.16 -14.91 -5.42
CA GLY A 185 4.90 -16.05 -5.99
C GLY A 185 5.21 -15.86 -7.49
N THR A 186 6.05 -16.73 -8.05
CA THR A 186 6.66 -16.56 -9.38
C THR A 186 5.69 -16.46 -10.57
N ASN A 187 4.42 -16.81 -10.39
CA ASN A 187 3.40 -16.78 -11.45
C ASN A 187 2.60 -15.46 -11.49
N TRP A 188 2.91 -14.48 -10.64
CA TRP A 188 2.16 -13.22 -10.51
C TRP A 188 1.94 -12.47 -11.83
N SER A 189 2.88 -12.61 -12.77
CA SER A 189 2.84 -11.95 -14.08
C SER A 189 1.82 -12.56 -15.06
N ARG A 190 1.30 -13.75 -14.77
CA ARG A 190 0.46 -14.52 -15.71
C ARG A 190 -0.96 -14.80 -15.20
N THR A 191 -1.25 -14.39 -13.98
CA THR A 191 -2.50 -14.68 -13.28
C THR A 191 -3.08 -13.37 -12.77
N ILE A 192 -4.38 -13.18 -12.96
CA ILE A 192 -5.15 -12.19 -12.21
C ILE A 192 -5.58 -12.80 -10.87
N GLU A 193 -5.85 -11.95 -9.88
CA GLU A 193 -6.36 -12.37 -8.59
C GLU A 193 -7.73 -13.02 -8.73
N ASP A 194 -7.94 -14.14 -8.06
CA ASP A 194 -9.24 -14.83 -8.00
C ASP A 194 -10.26 -13.93 -7.25
N LYS A 195 -11.56 -14.08 -7.53
CA LYS A 195 -12.63 -13.46 -6.73
C LYS A 195 -12.58 -13.84 -5.25
N THR A 196 -11.91 -14.94 -4.92
CA THR A 196 -11.66 -15.43 -3.55
C THR A 196 -10.35 -14.93 -2.94
N PHE A 197 -9.63 -14.03 -3.62
CA PHE A 197 -8.40 -13.44 -3.14
C PHE A 197 -8.62 -12.70 -1.83
N ILE A 198 -7.83 -13.05 -0.82
CA ILE A 198 -7.81 -12.40 0.49
C ILE A 198 -6.34 -12.21 0.83
N TRP A 199 -5.85 -10.97 0.85
CA TRP A 199 -4.42 -10.65 0.98
C TRP A 199 -3.70 -11.47 2.07
N TYR A 200 -4.29 -11.57 3.28
CA TYR A 200 -3.68 -12.28 4.41
C TYR A 200 -3.75 -13.81 4.32
N LYS A 201 -4.47 -14.38 3.35
CA LYS A 201 -4.54 -15.82 3.06
C LYS A 201 -3.84 -16.19 1.77
N SER A 202 -3.89 -15.30 0.78
CA SER A 202 -3.45 -15.53 -0.59
C SER A 202 -1.99 -15.14 -0.81
N HIS A 203 -1.49 -14.11 -0.12
CA HIS A 203 -0.08 -13.76 -0.21
C HIS A 203 0.80 -14.86 0.40
N ARG A 204 1.96 -15.11 -0.22
CA ARG A 204 2.89 -16.20 0.11
C ARG A 204 3.80 -15.87 1.30
N ASN A 205 3.99 -14.59 1.60
CA ASN A 205 4.91 -14.09 2.61
C ASN A 205 4.26 -13.72 3.95
N VAL A 206 2.97 -13.98 4.14
CA VAL A 206 2.23 -13.62 5.35
C VAL A 206 2.50 -14.63 6.46
N GLN A 207 2.98 -14.13 7.59
CA GLN A 207 3.16 -14.88 8.83
C GLN A 207 2.08 -14.48 9.82
N HIS A 208 1.34 -15.47 10.33
CA HIS A 208 0.37 -15.28 11.42
C HIS A 208 1.10 -15.30 12.76
N LEU A 209 1.14 -14.15 13.44
CA LEU A 209 1.79 -13.99 14.74
C LEU A 209 0.77 -14.15 15.88
N GLU A 210 1.16 -13.81 17.10
CA GLU A 210 0.27 -13.82 18.26
C GLU A 210 -0.89 -12.82 18.14
N LYS A 211 -1.92 -13.02 18.96
CA LYS A 211 -3.00 -12.04 19.07
C LYS A 211 -2.55 -10.92 19.98
N TYR A 212 -2.92 -9.68 19.63
CA TYR A 212 -2.80 -8.55 20.54
C TYR A 212 -3.65 -8.80 21.79
N SER A 213 -3.06 -8.51 22.95
CA SER A 213 -3.80 -8.50 24.21
C SER A 213 -4.86 -7.39 24.21
N ASP A 214 -5.86 -7.50 25.09
CA ASP A 214 -6.94 -6.51 25.18
C ASP A 214 -6.45 -5.10 25.52
N THR A 215 -5.41 -5.01 26.34
CA THR A 215 -4.79 -3.74 26.73
C THR A 215 -4.00 -3.14 25.57
N GLU A 216 -3.29 -3.97 24.82
CA GLU A 216 -2.52 -3.57 23.65
C GLU A 216 -3.42 -3.19 22.47
N TRP A 217 -4.52 -3.92 22.25
CA TRP A 217 -5.48 -3.69 21.18
C TRP A 217 -6.00 -2.24 21.17
N LYS A 218 -6.31 -1.70 22.35
CA LYS A 218 -6.75 -0.30 22.51
C LYS A 218 -5.73 0.74 22.05
N ARG A 219 -4.44 0.39 22.02
CA ARG A 219 -3.34 1.27 21.62
C ARG A 219 -3.00 1.11 20.15
N VAL A 220 -3.04 -0.13 19.65
CA VAL A 220 -2.63 -0.49 18.28
C VAL A 220 -3.76 -0.48 17.26
N PHE A 221 -5.00 -0.31 17.68
CA PHE A 221 -6.16 -0.22 16.79
C PHE A 221 -6.92 1.08 17.08
N GLN A 222 -6.60 2.14 16.35
CA GLN A 222 -7.20 3.47 16.53
C GLN A 222 -8.01 3.87 15.31
N VAL A 223 -9.33 4.05 15.46
CA VAL A 223 -10.23 4.48 14.38
C VAL A 223 -10.64 5.95 14.60
N PHE A 224 -10.63 6.74 13.53
CA PHE A 224 -10.82 8.19 13.57
C PHE A 224 -12.14 8.66 12.94
N LEU A 225 -12.77 7.85 12.08
CA LEU A 225 -14.00 8.20 11.35
C LEU A 225 -15.17 8.61 12.26
N TYR A 226 -15.29 8.02 13.45
CA TYR A 226 -16.36 8.36 14.41
C TYR A 226 -16.19 9.72 15.10
N ARG A 227 -15.06 10.41 14.95
CA ARG A 227 -14.80 11.66 15.68
C ARG A 227 -15.29 12.92 14.97
N ARG A 228 -15.52 12.88 13.64
CA ARG A 228 -16.02 14.06 12.90
C ARG A 228 -17.51 14.29 13.07
N THR A 229 -18.33 13.25 13.23
CA THR A 229 -19.79 13.38 13.37
C THR A 229 -20.26 13.94 14.72
N ARG A 230 -19.38 14.11 15.71
CA ARG A 230 -19.73 14.66 17.04
C ARG A 230 -19.44 16.15 17.21
N LYS A 231 -19.08 16.88 16.15
CA LYS A 231 -18.75 18.31 16.22
C LYS A 231 -19.75 19.25 15.55
N HIS A 232 -20.99 18.81 15.32
CA HIS A 232 -22.09 19.67 14.89
C HIS A 232 -23.23 19.59 15.91
#